data_AF-A0A1Y6H2J9-F1
#
_entry.id   AF-A0A1Y6H2J9-F1
#
_cell.length_a   1.000
_cell.length_b   1.000
_cell.length_c   1.000
_cell.angle_alpha   90.00
_cell.angle_beta   90.00
_cell.angle_gamma   90.00
#
_symmetry.space_group_name_H-M   'P 1'
#
loop_
_entity.id
_entity.type
_entity.pdbx_description
1 polymer ?
#
loop_
_entity_poly.entity_id
_entity_poly.type
_entity_poly.pdbx_seq_one_letter_code
_entity_poly.pdbx_strand_id
1 'polypeptide(L)'
;MLFEATPHTRGIGSHPGIPKVYGARGGRSPVSPPLYLAFSIKNLCERCDAVCCRLTVMVDPSDRIPNHLTSVTPQGWHVMARDEEGWCVAIDAARMCCSIYDTRPAICRRFVMSGAYCRDVRATYDDQRRRGIPLTLYNA
;
A
#
# COMPACT_ATOMS: atom_id res chain seq x y z
N MET A 1 52.66 30.86 7.78
CA MET A 1 53.20 29.50 7.91
C MET A 1 52.79 28.75 6.66
N LEU A 2 53.75 28.53 5.76
CA LEU A 2 53.57 28.02 4.41
C LEU A 2 53.79 26.49 4.39
N PHE A 3 52.95 25.79 3.59
CA PHE A 3 53.22 24.51 2.87
C PHE A 3 53.49 23.24 3.68
N GLU A 4 53.23 22.01 3.22
CA GLU A 4 52.30 21.40 2.26
C GLU A 4 52.43 19.88 2.50
N ALA A 5 51.49 19.12 1.96
CA ALA A 5 51.32 17.67 2.12
C ALA A 5 52.44 16.82 1.50
N THR A 6 52.70 15.66 2.12
CA THR A 6 53.39 14.52 1.48
C THR A 6 52.46 13.28 1.51
N PRO A 7 51.96 12.77 0.38
CA PRO A 7 51.15 11.56 0.33
C PRO A 7 52.01 10.31 0.15
N HIS A 8 51.90 9.35 1.08
CA HIS A 8 52.49 8.02 0.94
C HIS A 8 51.47 7.04 0.35
N THR A 9 51.68 6.75 -0.93
CA THR A 9 51.53 5.46 -1.65
C THR A 9 50.72 4.34 -0.98
N ARG A 10 49.79 3.74 -1.74
CA ARG A 10 49.66 2.28 -1.85
C ARG A 10 48.95 1.91 -3.15
N GLY A 11 49.75 1.46 -4.12
CA GLY A 11 49.27 0.77 -5.30
C GLY A 11 48.77 -0.62 -4.93
N ILE A 12 47.65 -1.02 -5.54
CA ILE A 12 47.12 -2.38 -5.50
C ILE A 12 47.26 -2.94 -6.90
N GLY A 13 48.26 -3.80 -7.06
CA GLY A 13 48.54 -4.53 -8.28
C GLY A 13 47.41 -5.51 -8.59
N SER A 14 47.00 -5.51 -9.86
CA SER A 14 46.07 -6.49 -10.42
C SER A 14 46.87 -7.69 -10.93
N HIS A 15 46.58 -8.89 -10.41
CA HIS A 15 47.06 -10.14 -11.01
C HIS A 15 45.91 -10.90 -11.69
N PRO A 16 46.15 -11.51 -12.87
CA PRO A 16 45.14 -12.18 -13.67
C PRO A 16 45.05 -13.70 -13.38
N GLY A 17 43.83 -14.22 -13.54
CA GLY A 17 43.56 -15.51 -14.19
C GLY A 17 43.81 -16.81 -13.43
N ILE A 18 42.74 -17.47 -12.98
CA ILE A 18 42.64 -18.95 -12.98
C ILE A 18 41.19 -19.34 -13.40
N PRO A 19 41.01 -20.30 -14.34
CA PRO A 19 39.70 -20.69 -14.86
C PRO A 19 39.16 -22.03 -14.28
N LYS A 20 37.93 -22.40 -14.75
CA LYS A 20 37.26 -23.72 -14.79
C LYS A 20 36.28 -24.02 -13.63
N VAL A 21 35.14 -24.72 -13.76
CA VAL A 21 34.52 -25.54 -14.83
C VAL A 21 33.02 -25.79 -14.51
N TYR A 22 32.23 -26.03 -15.57
CA TYR A 22 30.88 -26.61 -15.74
C TYR A 22 30.14 -27.32 -14.58
N GLY A 23 28.80 -27.15 -14.56
CA GLY A 23 27.89 -28.31 -14.45
C GLY A 23 26.66 -28.21 -13.53
N ALA A 24 25.48 -28.05 -14.17
CA ALA A 24 24.18 -28.65 -13.83
C ALA A 24 23.44 -28.29 -12.51
N ARG A 25 22.22 -27.74 -12.65
CA ARG A 25 20.92 -28.45 -12.40
C ARG A 25 19.76 -27.45 -12.34
N GLY A 26 18.62 -27.86 -12.90
CA GLY A 26 17.43 -27.03 -13.06
C GLY A 26 16.82 -26.52 -11.76
N GLY A 27 16.21 -25.34 -11.86
CA GLY A 27 15.34 -24.74 -10.85
C GLY A 27 14.50 -23.68 -11.56
N ARG A 28 13.18 -23.74 -11.37
CA ARG A 28 12.14 -22.95 -12.05
C ARG A 28 12.57 -21.52 -12.38
N SER A 29 12.47 -21.17 -13.65
CA SER A 29 12.51 -19.78 -14.11
C SER A 29 11.52 -18.95 -13.26
N PRO A 30 11.95 -17.85 -12.61
CA PRO A 30 11.00 -16.88 -12.09
C PRO A 30 10.43 -16.22 -13.33
N VAL A 31 9.22 -16.62 -13.73
CA VAL A 31 8.49 -15.92 -14.78
C VAL A 31 8.17 -14.52 -14.25
N SER A 32 9.10 -13.59 -14.47
CA SER A 32 8.83 -12.17 -14.52
C SER A 32 7.64 -12.01 -15.49
N PRO A 33 6.47 -11.53 -15.04
CA PRO A 33 5.36 -11.40 -15.96
C PRO A 33 5.74 -10.39 -17.05
N PRO A 34 5.32 -10.62 -18.30
CA PRO A 34 5.63 -9.72 -19.39
C PRO A 34 5.08 -8.33 -19.09
N LEU A 35 5.87 -7.30 -19.41
CA LEU A 35 5.57 -5.87 -19.20
C LEU A 35 4.20 -5.43 -19.80
N TYR A 36 3.58 -6.26 -20.63
CA TYR A 36 2.29 -6.04 -21.27
C TYR A 36 1.07 -6.36 -20.38
N LEU A 37 1.23 -7.12 -19.29
CA LEU A 37 0.14 -7.37 -18.33
C LEU A 37 -0.05 -6.21 -17.33
N ALA A 38 0.81 -5.18 -17.40
CA ALA A 38 0.77 -4.01 -16.53
C ALA A 38 -0.29 -2.97 -16.91
N PHE A 39 -0.94 -3.09 -18.07
CA PHE A 39 -1.67 -1.96 -18.68
C PHE A 39 -3.19 -2.07 -18.78
N SER A 40 -3.82 -3.11 -18.20
CA SER A 40 -5.29 -3.16 -18.10
C SER A 40 -5.76 -3.57 -16.71
N ILE A 41 -5.35 -2.79 -15.71
CA ILE A 41 -5.96 -2.80 -14.37
C ILE A 41 -6.67 -1.46 -14.18
N LYS A 42 -7.64 -1.14 -15.05
CA LYS A 42 -8.39 0.11 -14.94
C LYS A 42 -9.40 0.11 -13.78
N ASN A 43 -9.76 -1.05 -13.23
CA ASN A 43 -10.69 -1.16 -12.09
C ASN A 43 -10.08 -1.91 -10.90
N LEU A 44 -8.95 -1.44 -10.35
CA LEU A 44 -8.34 -2.13 -9.20
C LEU A 44 -9.23 -2.09 -7.94
N CYS A 45 -10.22 -1.21 -7.85
CA CYS A 45 -11.16 -1.19 -6.71
C CYS A 45 -12.13 -2.37 -6.69
N GLU A 46 -12.57 -2.90 -7.83
CA GLU A 46 -13.50 -4.07 -7.87
C GLU A 46 -12.85 -5.37 -7.34
N ARG A 47 -11.53 -5.40 -7.27
CA ARG A 47 -10.73 -6.52 -6.75
C ARG A 47 -9.93 -6.15 -5.49
N CYS A 48 -10.17 -4.95 -4.96
CA CYS A 48 -9.56 -4.50 -3.74
C CYS A 48 -10.56 -4.71 -2.62
N ASP A 49 -10.08 -5.03 -1.42
CA ASP A 49 -10.90 -5.00 -0.22
C ASP A 49 -11.24 -3.55 0.17
N ALA A 50 -11.72 -2.70 -0.73
CA ALA A 50 -12.12 -1.31 -0.43
C ALA A 50 -11.18 -0.51 0.50
N VAL A 51 -9.85 -0.72 0.48
CA VAL A 51 -8.96 -0.29 1.59
C VAL A 51 -9.02 1.20 1.92
N CYS A 52 -9.41 2.05 0.97
CA CYS A 52 -9.62 3.48 1.20
C CYS A 52 -10.78 3.76 2.16
N CYS A 53 -11.80 2.90 2.22
CA CYS A 53 -12.89 2.95 3.19
C CYS A 53 -12.44 2.59 4.61
N ARG A 54 -11.20 2.14 4.83
CA ARG A 54 -10.63 1.97 6.18
C ARG A 54 -9.86 3.19 6.69
N LEU A 55 -9.71 4.24 5.89
CA LEU A 55 -8.98 5.44 6.27
C LEU A 55 -9.90 6.42 7.01
N THR A 56 -9.36 7.15 7.98
CA THR A 56 -10.15 8.18 8.69
C THR A 56 -10.19 9.39 7.80
N VAL A 57 -11.40 9.80 7.43
CA VAL A 57 -11.61 10.90 6.51
C VAL A 57 -12.37 12.00 7.23
N MET A 58 -11.78 13.18 7.31
CA MET A 58 -12.48 14.38 7.73
C MET A 58 -13.48 14.80 6.65
N VAL A 59 -14.59 15.38 7.07
CA VAL A 59 -15.65 15.86 6.18
C VAL A 59 -15.69 17.38 6.29
N ASP A 60 -15.44 18.05 5.17
CA ASP A 60 -15.51 19.51 5.13
C ASP A 60 -16.99 19.95 5.24
N PRO A 61 -17.29 21.10 5.88
CA PRO A 61 -18.66 21.63 5.91
C PRO A 61 -19.28 21.85 4.52
N SER A 62 -18.46 22.01 3.49
CA SER A 62 -18.89 22.16 2.09
C SER A 62 -19.26 20.83 1.41
N ASP A 63 -18.80 19.70 1.98
CA ASP A 63 -19.14 18.36 1.47
C ASP A 63 -20.60 18.02 1.83
N ARG A 64 -21.42 17.73 0.82
CA ARG A 64 -22.84 17.37 1.01
C ARG A 64 -23.01 15.90 1.37
N ILE A 65 -22.51 15.50 2.53
CA ILE A 65 -22.63 14.12 3.05
C ILE A 65 -23.82 14.03 4.03
N PRO A 66 -24.73 13.05 3.89
CA PRO A 66 -25.80 12.82 4.84
C PRO A 66 -25.27 12.57 6.27
N ASN A 67 -25.94 13.14 7.28
CA ASN A 67 -25.53 13.04 8.68
C ASN A 67 -25.41 11.59 9.20
N HIS A 68 -26.19 10.65 8.67
CA HIS A 68 -26.11 9.24 9.07
C HIS A 68 -24.83 8.54 8.56
N LEU A 69 -24.09 9.16 7.65
CA LEU A 69 -22.80 8.67 7.15
C LEU A 69 -21.62 9.37 7.82
N THR A 70 -21.87 10.31 8.73
CA THR A 70 -20.84 11.09 9.42
C THR A 70 -20.94 10.93 10.94
N SER A 71 -19.85 11.28 11.62
CA SER A 71 -19.76 11.28 13.08
C SER A 71 -18.84 12.42 13.51
N VAL A 72 -18.88 12.74 14.80
CA VAL A 72 -18.00 13.71 15.43
C VAL A 72 -17.08 12.97 16.40
N THR A 73 -15.77 13.11 16.25
CA THR A 73 -14.83 12.50 17.19
C THR A 73 -14.92 13.18 18.57
N PRO A 74 -14.40 12.56 19.64
CA PRO A 74 -14.38 13.19 20.97
C PRO A 74 -13.66 14.55 21.02
N GLN A 75 -12.80 14.84 20.04
CA GLN A 75 -12.08 16.10 19.89
C GLN A 75 -12.84 17.13 19.04
N GLY A 76 -14.07 16.83 18.59
CA GLY A 76 -14.91 17.73 17.82
C GLY A 76 -14.70 17.70 16.30
N TRP A 77 -13.92 16.75 15.76
CA TRP A 77 -13.70 16.66 14.31
C TRP A 77 -14.86 15.96 13.60
N HIS A 78 -15.40 16.59 12.56
CA HIS A 78 -16.40 15.96 11.70
C HIS A 78 -15.73 14.99 10.71
N VAL A 79 -16.10 13.72 10.78
CA VAL A 79 -15.48 12.63 10.03
C VAL A 79 -16.53 11.71 9.41
N MET A 80 -16.13 10.92 8.41
CA MET A 80 -16.95 9.80 7.95
C MET A 80 -17.12 8.81 9.10
N ALA A 81 -18.37 8.38 9.35
CA ALA A 81 -18.68 7.39 10.37
C ALA A 81 -18.09 6.02 10.02
N ARG A 82 -17.78 5.23 11.05
CA ARG A 82 -17.26 3.88 10.93
C ARG A 82 -18.14 2.87 11.65
N ASP A 83 -18.20 1.66 11.13
CA ASP A 83 -18.81 0.51 11.80
C ASP A 83 -17.86 -0.13 12.83
N GLU A 84 -18.33 -1.20 13.47
CA GLU A 84 -17.59 -1.95 14.50
C GLU A 84 -16.34 -2.67 13.94
N GLU A 85 -16.33 -2.98 12.65
CA GLU A 85 -15.21 -3.58 11.94
C GLU A 85 -14.18 -2.52 11.47
N GLY A 86 -14.49 -1.25 11.68
CA GLY A 86 -13.65 -0.12 11.32
C GLY A 86 -13.74 0.28 9.86
N TRP A 87 -14.75 -0.16 9.10
CA TRP A 87 -15.02 0.37 7.77
C TRP A 87 -15.84 1.64 7.84
N CYS A 88 -15.64 2.53 6.87
CA CYS A 88 -16.56 3.62 6.62
C CYS A 88 -17.95 3.03 6.31
N VAL A 89 -19.00 3.54 6.97
CA VAL A 89 -20.39 3.08 6.80
C VAL A 89 -20.95 3.22 5.38
N ALA A 90 -20.25 3.96 4.50
CA ALA A 90 -20.60 4.10 3.10
C ALA A 90 -19.99 3.00 2.20
N ILE A 91 -19.44 1.93 2.78
CA ILE A 91 -18.98 0.76 2.02
C ILE A 91 -20.18 -0.10 1.57
N ASP A 92 -20.14 -0.55 0.33
CA ASP A 92 -20.93 -1.69 -0.16
C ASP A 92 -20.10 -2.95 0.11
N ALA A 93 -20.40 -3.66 1.20
CA ALA A 93 -19.68 -4.85 1.62
C ALA A 93 -19.82 -6.03 0.64
N ALA A 94 -20.89 -6.06 -0.16
CA ALA A 94 -21.09 -7.12 -1.16
C ALA A 94 -20.16 -6.93 -2.37
N ARG A 95 -19.92 -5.67 -2.77
CA ARG A 95 -19.07 -5.33 -3.92
C ARG A 95 -17.66 -4.87 -3.56
N MET A 96 -17.38 -4.68 -2.27
CA MET A 96 -16.14 -4.11 -1.75
C MET A 96 -15.76 -2.78 -2.44
N CYS A 97 -16.75 -1.90 -2.58
CA CYS A 97 -16.55 -0.55 -3.12
C CYS A 97 -17.37 0.48 -2.33
N CYS A 98 -17.16 1.78 -2.58
CA CYS A 98 -17.93 2.81 -1.89
C CYS A 98 -19.27 3.04 -2.61
N SER A 99 -20.38 2.95 -1.88
CA SER A 99 -21.73 3.13 -2.44
C SER A 99 -22.02 4.58 -2.85
N ILE A 100 -21.30 5.56 -2.27
CA ILE A 100 -21.45 6.99 -2.54
C ILE A 100 -20.34 7.55 -3.46
N TYR A 101 -19.76 6.73 -4.35
CA TYR A 101 -18.57 7.10 -5.13
C TYR A 101 -18.69 8.49 -5.79
N ASP A 102 -19.84 8.79 -6.38
CA ASP A 102 -20.09 10.05 -7.12
C ASP A 102 -20.25 11.28 -6.21
N THR A 103 -20.67 11.07 -4.96
CA THR A 103 -20.94 12.13 -3.97
C THR A 103 -19.92 12.16 -2.83
N ARG A 104 -18.81 11.42 -2.96
CA ARG A 104 -17.72 11.37 -1.99
C ARG A 104 -17.25 12.76 -1.51
N PRO A 105 -16.81 12.86 -0.24
CA PRO A 105 -16.21 14.08 0.27
C PRO A 105 -14.91 14.40 -0.48
N ALA A 106 -14.49 15.65 -0.46
CA ALA A 106 -13.32 16.14 -1.22
C ALA A 106 -12.04 15.34 -0.90
N ILE A 107 -11.84 14.95 0.36
CA ILE A 107 -10.68 14.14 0.78
C ILE A 107 -10.70 12.75 0.11
N CYS A 108 -11.85 12.08 0.06
CA CYS A 108 -11.99 10.80 -0.66
C CYS A 108 -11.74 10.94 -2.17
N ARG A 109 -12.09 12.08 -2.79
CA ARG A 109 -11.82 12.32 -4.22
C ARG A 109 -10.35 12.58 -4.52
N ARG A 110 -9.62 13.21 -3.60
CA ARG A 110 -8.16 13.40 -3.71
C ARG A 110 -7.39 12.09 -3.65
N PHE A 111 -8.00 11.04 -3.10
CA PHE A 111 -7.44 9.70 -3.11
C PHE A 111 -7.51 9.10 -4.53
N VAL A 112 -6.48 9.34 -5.32
CA VAL A 112 -6.40 8.89 -6.72
C VAL A 112 -6.33 7.36 -6.78
N MET A 113 -7.34 6.75 -7.39
CA MET A 113 -7.42 5.30 -7.58
C MET A 113 -6.20 4.79 -8.35
N SER A 114 -5.53 3.77 -7.81
CA SER A 114 -4.30 3.20 -8.37
C SER A 114 -3.12 4.20 -8.50
N GLY A 115 -3.21 5.38 -7.87
CA GLY A 115 -2.09 6.31 -7.66
C GLY A 115 -1.11 5.79 -6.60
N ALA A 116 -0.02 6.53 -6.39
CA ALA A 116 1.06 6.11 -5.47
C ALA A 116 0.55 5.80 -4.06
N TYR A 117 -0.21 6.72 -3.45
CA TYR A 117 -0.76 6.53 -2.10
C TYR A 117 -1.75 5.34 -2.03
N CYS A 118 -2.56 5.15 -3.08
CA CYS A 118 -3.48 4.02 -3.15
C CYS A 118 -2.75 2.67 -3.18
N ARG A 119 -1.62 2.58 -3.89
CA ARG A 119 -0.79 1.36 -3.94
C ARG A 119 -0.11 1.09 -2.61
N ASP A 120 0.41 2.14 -1.97
CA ASP A 120 1.09 2.03 -0.68
C ASP A 120 0.16 1.54 0.44
N VAL A 121 -1.05 2.13 0.52
CA VAL A 121 -2.09 1.68 1.47
C VAL A 121 -2.49 0.23 1.21
N ARG A 122 -2.63 -0.18 -0.06
CA ARG A 122 -2.92 -1.59 -0.43
C ARG A 122 -1.79 -2.52 0.00
N ALA A 123 -0.54 -2.17 -0.29
CA ALA A 123 0.61 -2.98 0.10
C ALA A 123 0.72 -3.13 1.63
N THR A 124 0.51 -2.04 2.37
CA THR A 124 0.47 -2.04 3.84
C THR A 124 -0.64 -2.95 4.37
N TYR A 125 -1.83 -2.84 3.79
CA TYR A 125 -2.98 -3.66 4.15
C TYR A 125 -2.74 -5.16 3.87
N ASP A 126 -2.18 -5.49 2.71
CA ASP A 126 -1.85 -6.87 2.34
C ASP A 126 -0.80 -7.48 3.28
N ASP A 127 0.22 -6.70 3.65
CA ASP A 127 1.24 -7.11 4.62
C ASP A 127 0.62 -7.37 6.01
N GLN A 128 -0.24 -6.47 6.49
CA GLN A 128 -0.97 -6.67 7.75
C GLN A 128 -1.82 -7.94 7.73
N ARG A 129 -2.54 -8.21 6.63
CA ARG A 129 -3.32 -9.45 6.48
C ARG A 129 -2.46 -10.70 6.49
N ARG A 130 -1.27 -10.66 5.87
CA ARG A 130 -0.35 -11.80 5.79
C ARG A 130 0.32 -12.13 7.12
N ARG A 131 0.60 -11.12 7.94
CA ARG A 131 1.22 -11.32 9.26
C ARG A 131 0.35 -12.16 10.19
N GLY A 132 -0.97 -12.13 10.01
CA GLY A 132 -1.92 -12.93 10.78
C GLY A 132 -1.91 -12.61 12.28
N ILE A 133 -2.82 -13.23 13.01
CA ILE A 133 -2.77 -13.30 14.48
C ILE A 133 -2.61 -14.78 14.83
N PRO A 134 -1.65 -15.18 15.68
CA PRO A 134 -1.54 -16.56 16.10
C PRO A 134 -2.81 -16.96 16.87
N LEU A 135 -3.58 -17.89 16.31
CA LEU A 135 -4.74 -18.47 16.97
C LEU A 135 -4.28 -19.67 17.79
N THR A 136 -4.19 -19.50 19.11
CA THR A 136 -3.99 -20.62 20.03
C THR A 136 -5.34 -21.23 20.38
N LEU A 137 -5.60 -22.44 19.86
CA LEU A 137 -6.76 -23.23 20.27
C LEU A 137 -6.48 -23.87 21.63
N TYR A 138 -7.24 -23.46 22.64
CA TYR A 138 -7.31 -24.18 23.92
C TYR A 138 -8.47 -25.18 23.83
N ASN A 139 -8.15 -26.45 23.68
CA ASN A 139 -9.14 -27.52 23.85
C ASN A 139 -9.36 -27.75 25.35
N ALA A 140 -10.63 -27.74 25.75
CA ALA A 140 -11.08 -28.09 27.10
C ALA A 140 -11.15 -29.61 27.29
#